data_AF-A0A7T1MNF1-F1
#
_entry.id   AF-A0A7T1MNF1-F1
#
_cell.length_a   1.000
_cell.length_b   1.000
_cell.length_c   1.000
_cell.angle_alpha   90.00
_cell.angle_beta   90.00
_cell.angle_gamma   90.00
#
_symmetry.space_group_name_H-M   'P 1'
#
loop_
_entity.id
_entity.type
_entity.pdbx_description
1 polymer ?
#
loop_
_entity_poly.entity_id
_entity_poly.type
_entity_poly.pdbx_seq_one_letter_code
_entity_poly.pdbx_strand_id
1 'polypeptide(L)'
;MSRPTPLIALQQKVHRFTGVIDRFGSFVVNGDTIHTVCVRDLCQASCRQSLEPGHWWFPLREIWLQASIQIGDTVLFTAKVQRVTKGWHDPDQSFDANPRRQVIGFAAAPRSVLVLRRHEGSRQQFNALQHELAQCRLHLAESSRDHEQLGCQYAALLECHQALQQQLTLISAPACSWSFPRADASRRSRHQTMRSR
;
A
#
# COMPACT_ATOMS: atom_id res chain seq x y z
N MET A 1 -9.46 37.90 -15.99
CA MET A 1 -9.36 37.26 -14.66
C MET A 1 -9.99 38.19 -13.64
N SER A 2 -11.02 37.75 -12.90
CA SER A 2 -11.66 38.56 -11.86
C SER A 2 -10.71 38.76 -10.68
N ARG A 3 -10.66 39.97 -10.09
CA ARG A 3 -9.87 40.24 -8.89
C ARG A 3 -10.35 39.36 -7.72
N PRO A 4 -9.44 38.81 -6.91
CA PRO A 4 -9.83 38.04 -5.73
C PRO A 4 -10.60 38.91 -4.74
N THR A 5 -11.61 38.33 -4.09
CA THR A 5 -12.39 39.00 -3.03
C THR A 5 -11.64 38.89 -1.72
N PRO A 6 -11.31 40.00 -1.07
CA PRO A 6 -10.70 39.94 0.25
C PRO A 6 -11.73 39.43 1.26
N LEU A 7 -11.32 38.54 2.18
CA LEU A 7 -12.23 37.97 3.19
C LEU A 7 -12.97 39.04 4.01
N ILE A 8 -12.38 40.22 4.19
CA ILE A 8 -13.01 41.36 4.89
C ILE A 8 -14.35 41.78 4.27
N ALA A 9 -14.53 41.62 2.95
CA ALA A 9 -15.77 41.95 2.27
C ALA A 9 -16.93 41.01 2.65
N LEU A 10 -16.62 39.85 3.25
CA LEU A 10 -17.59 38.79 3.63
C LEU A 10 -17.84 38.73 5.15
N GLN A 11 -17.34 39.71 5.90
CA GLN A 11 -17.34 39.71 7.36
C GLN A 11 -18.75 39.60 7.97
N GLN A 12 -18.84 38.94 9.13
CA GLN A 12 -20.03 38.73 9.97
C GLN A 12 -21.15 37.90 9.34
N LYS A 13 -20.95 37.37 8.14
CA LYS A 13 -21.93 36.55 7.43
C LYS A 13 -21.45 35.11 7.29
N VAL A 14 -22.44 34.23 7.13
CA VAL A 14 -22.22 32.81 6.84
C VAL A 14 -22.30 32.62 5.34
N HIS A 15 -21.26 32.01 4.77
CA HIS A 15 -21.14 31.79 3.35
C HIS A 15 -20.73 30.34 3.06
N ARG A 16 -20.97 29.91 1.82
CA ARG A 16 -20.49 28.63 1.30
C ARG A 16 -19.24 28.88 0.49
N PHE A 17 -18.25 28.04 0.72
CA PHE A 17 -16.92 28.14 0.13
C PHE A 17 -16.51 26.81 -0.46
N THR A 18 -15.74 26.86 -1.54
CA THR A 18 -15.06 25.70 -2.10
C THR A 18 -13.56 25.85 -1.92
N GLY A 19 -12.86 24.73 -1.84
CA GLY A 19 -11.41 24.70 -1.86
C GLY A 19 -10.89 23.28 -2.02
N VAL A 20 -9.57 23.14 -2.06
CA VAL A 20 -8.89 21.85 -2.16
C VAL A 20 -8.18 21.56 -0.85
N ILE A 21 -8.33 20.35 -0.33
CA ILE A 21 -7.56 19.89 0.83
C ILE A 21 -6.11 19.76 0.40
N ASP A 22 -5.23 20.60 0.95
CA ASP A 22 -3.82 20.64 0.56
C ASP A 22 -2.99 19.68 1.41
N ARG A 23 -3.12 19.78 2.74
CA ARG A 23 -2.36 18.97 3.69
C ARG A 23 -3.00 18.98 5.07
N PHE A 24 -2.66 17.96 5.85
CA PHE A 24 -2.89 17.92 7.29
C PHE A 24 -1.65 18.42 8.03
N GLY A 25 -1.85 19.02 9.20
CA GLY A 25 -0.79 19.51 10.04
C GLY A 25 -1.16 19.39 11.52
N SER A 26 -0.23 19.78 12.39
CA SER A 26 -0.48 19.85 13.83
C SER A 26 0.28 20.99 14.46
N PHE A 27 -0.30 21.58 15.50
CA PHE A 27 0.35 22.60 16.33
C PHE A 27 0.28 22.16 17.79
N VAL A 28 1.36 22.36 18.54
CA VAL A 28 1.37 22.13 19.99
C VAL A 28 1.01 23.44 20.67
N VAL A 29 -0.01 23.42 21.54
CA VAL A 29 -0.51 24.59 22.26
C VAL A 29 -0.76 24.18 23.70
N ASN A 30 -0.12 24.87 24.65
CA ASN A 30 -0.27 24.59 26.09
C ASN A 30 -0.04 23.11 26.49
N GLY A 31 0.76 22.38 25.72
CA GLY A 31 1.00 20.94 25.91
C GLY A 31 0.10 20.02 25.08
N ASP A 32 -0.99 20.55 24.50
CA ASP A 32 -1.93 19.78 23.70
C ASP A 32 -1.59 19.84 22.21
N THR A 33 -1.67 18.69 21.53
CA THR A 33 -1.47 18.61 20.08
C THR A 33 -2.79 18.79 19.35
N ILE A 34 -2.87 19.83 18.54
CA ILE A 34 -4.05 20.19 17.78
C ILE A 34 -3.83 19.86 16.32
N HIS A 35 -4.59 18.90 15.82
CA HIS A 35 -4.60 18.55 14.41
C HIS A 35 -5.36 19.60 13.59
N THR A 36 -4.83 19.91 12.41
CA THR A 36 -5.36 20.93 11.51
C THR A 36 -5.38 20.46 10.07
N VAL A 37 -6.22 21.10 9.27
CA VAL A 37 -6.32 20.90 7.82
C VAL A 37 -6.15 22.22 7.10
N CYS A 38 -5.29 22.24 6.09
CA CYS A 38 -5.12 23.37 5.18
C CYS A 38 -6.05 23.20 3.98
N VAL A 39 -6.90 24.19 3.73
CA VAL A 39 -7.71 24.29 2.52
C VAL A 39 -7.14 25.40 1.65
N ARG A 40 -6.79 25.09 0.41
CA ARG A 40 -6.27 26.04 -0.58
C ARG A 40 -7.28 26.29 -1.69
N ASP A 41 -6.92 27.16 -2.64
CA ASP A 41 -7.74 27.54 -3.79
C ASP A 41 -9.15 27.98 -3.38
N LEU A 42 -9.22 28.73 -2.27
CA LEU A 42 -10.47 29.15 -1.66
C LEU A 42 -11.28 30.03 -2.60
N CYS A 43 -12.54 29.66 -2.81
CA CYS A 43 -13.49 30.41 -3.61
C CYS A 43 -14.85 30.50 -2.91
N GLN A 44 -15.58 31.58 -3.12
CA GLN A 44 -16.98 31.66 -2.71
C GLN A 44 -17.85 30.83 -3.67
N ALA A 45 -18.62 29.87 -3.14
CA ALA A 45 -19.32 28.88 -3.96
C ALA A 45 -20.39 29.49 -4.88
N SER A 46 -21.04 30.60 -4.48
CA SER A 46 -22.12 31.23 -5.23
C SER A 46 -21.67 31.92 -6.52
N CYS A 47 -20.45 32.49 -6.52
CA CYS A 47 -19.93 33.28 -7.63
C CYS A 47 -18.60 32.74 -8.19
N ARG A 48 -18.08 31.66 -7.61
CA ARG A 48 -16.76 31.08 -7.92
C ARG A 48 -15.61 32.09 -7.87
N GLN A 49 -15.78 33.15 -7.09
CA GLN A 49 -14.75 34.18 -6.95
C GLN A 49 -13.70 33.73 -5.94
N SER A 50 -12.43 33.75 -6.36
CA SER A 50 -11.29 33.42 -5.49
C SER A 50 -11.21 34.38 -4.32
N LEU A 51 -10.76 33.88 -3.16
CA LEU A 51 -10.62 34.65 -1.94
C LEU A 51 -9.16 35.07 -1.71
N GLU A 52 -8.99 36.14 -0.93
CA GLU A 52 -7.71 36.54 -0.38
C GLU A 52 -7.76 36.57 1.17
N PRO A 53 -6.94 35.79 1.88
CA PRO A 53 -5.96 34.82 1.36
C PRO A 53 -6.63 33.61 0.66
N GLY A 54 -5.94 33.06 -0.35
CA GLY A 54 -6.41 31.90 -1.11
C GLY A 54 -6.30 30.56 -0.37
N HIS A 55 -5.84 30.56 0.87
CA HIS A 55 -5.76 29.38 1.72
C HIS A 55 -6.10 29.70 3.17
N TRP A 56 -6.50 28.69 3.93
CA TRP A 56 -6.79 28.81 5.35
C TRP A 56 -6.60 27.50 6.11
N TRP A 57 -6.19 27.62 7.37
CA TRP A 57 -6.03 26.49 8.29
C TRP A 57 -7.24 26.36 9.19
N PHE A 58 -7.81 25.16 9.24
CA PHE A 58 -8.91 24.83 10.13
C PHE A 58 -8.47 23.81 11.18
N PRO A 59 -9.01 23.90 12.41
CA PRO A 59 -9.08 22.75 13.31
C PRO A 59 -9.62 21.50 12.62
N LEU A 60 -8.93 20.37 12.78
CA LEU A 60 -9.44 19.07 12.35
C LEU A 60 -10.47 18.55 13.36
N ARG A 61 -11.68 19.12 13.33
CA ARG A 61 -12.82 18.67 14.15
C ARG A 61 -13.58 17.53 13.51
N GLU A 62 -14.51 16.97 14.28
CA GLU A 62 -15.40 15.87 13.88
C GLU A 62 -16.06 16.08 12.52
N ILE A 63 -16.49 17.29 12.18
CA ILE A 63 -17.15 17.56 10.90
C ILE A 63 -16.27 17.30 9.66
N TRP A 64 -14.95 17.50 9.78
CA TRP A 64 -14.01 17.16 8.72
C TRP A 64 -13.79 15.65 8.64
N LEU A 65 -13.72 14.99 9.80
CA LEU A 65 -13.54 13.54 9.92
C LEU A 65 -14.76 12.77 9.38
N GLN A 66 -15.97 13.23 9.69
CA GLN A 66 -17.22 12.66 9.18
C GLN A 66 -17.31 12.74 7.65
N ALA A 67 -16.76 13.80 7.04
CA ALA A 67 -16.65 13.91 5.59
C ALA A 67 -15.56 12.99 4.99
N SER A 68 -14.76 12.33 5.83
CA SER A 68 -13.65 11.44 5.47
C SER A 68 -12.70 12.09 4.45
N ILE A 69 -12.36 13.35 4.65
CA ILE A 69 -11.57 14.14 3.70
C ILE A 69 -10.17 13.54 3.49
N GLN A 70 -9.65 13.67 2.27
CA GLN A 70 -8.30 13.26 1.88
C GLN A 70 -7.56 14.42 1.21
N ILE A 71 -6.22 14.35 1.20
CA ILE A 71 -5.39 15.31 0.46
C ILE A 71 -5.76 15.26 -1.03
N GLY A 72 -5.93 16.44 -1.61
CA GLY A 72 -6.37 16.64 -3.00
C GLY A 72 -7.89 16.67 -3.19
N ASP A 73 -8.69 16.34 -2.17
CA ASP A 73 -10.14 16.42 -2.27
C ASP A 73 -10.58 17.86 -2.50
N THR A 74 -11.53 18.03 -3.41
CA THR A 74 -12.24 19.29 -3.57
C THR A 74 -13.45 19.27 -2.66
N VAL A 75 -13.54 20.24 -1.75
CA VAL A 75 -14.57 20.32 -0.72
C VAL A 75 -15.44 21.55 -0.89
N LEU A 76 -16.70 21.45 -0.47
CA LEU A 76 -17.64 22.52 -0.26
C LEU A 76 -17.94 22.59 1.23
N PHE A 77 -17.72 23.75 1.85
CA PHE A 77 -17.96 23.94 3.27
C PHE A 77 -18.70 25.24 3.55
N THR A 78 -19.43 25.26 4.67
CA THR A 78 -20.15 26.45 5.12
C THR A 78 -19.46 27.01 6.35
N ALA A 79 -19.06 28.28 6.32
CA ALA A 79 -18.36 28.90 7.46
C ALA A 79 -18.78 30.35 7.65
N LYS A 80 -18.66 30.84 8.89
CA LYS A 80 -18.85 32.25 9.21
C LYS A 80 -17.51 32.96 9.09
N VAL A 81 -17.46 34.08 8.37
CA VAL A 81 -16.27 34.94 8.32
C VAL A 81 -16.39 35.96 9.45
N GLN A 82 -15.38 36.05 10.31
CA GLN A 82 -15.39 36.97 11.44
C GLN A 82 -13.97 37.40 11.81
N ARG A 83 -13.86 38.38 12.72
CA ARG A 83 -12.58 38.67 13.35
C ARG A 83 -12.18 37.48 14.21
N VAL A 84 -11.00 36.96 13.95
CA VAL A 84 -10.36 35.91 14.72
C VAL A 84 -8.99 36.41 15.14
N THR A 85 -8.48 35.94 16.26
CA THR A 85 -7.10 36.28 16.64
C THR A 85 -6.14 35.49 15.75
N LYS A 86 -5.04 36.13 15.37
CA LYS A 86 -3.92 35.58 14.60
C LYS A 86 -3.13 34.68 15.54
N GLY A 87 -2.97 33.43 15.14
CA GLY A 87 -2.56 32.38 16.05
C GLY A 87 -3.77 31.62 16.57
N TRP A 88 -3.55 30.38 17.00
CA TRP A 88 -4.62 29.53 17.48
C TRP A 88 -5.10 29.96 18.87
N HIS A 89 -6.41 30.13 19.06
CA HIS A 89 -7.01 30.21 20.40
C HIS A 89 -8.15 29.21 20.56
N ASP A 90 -8.17 28.63 21.75
CA ASP A 90 -9.28 27.89 22.32
C ASP A 90 -10.56 28.75 22.26
N PRO A 91 -11.72 28.23 21.84
CA PRO A 91 -12.98 28.99 21.90
C PRO A 91 -13.34 29.49 23.31
N ASP A 92 -12.75 28.90 24.35
CA ASP A 92 -12.99 29.25 25.76
C ASP A 92 -12.01 30.29 26.32
N GLN A 93 -10.96 30.65 25.57
CA GLN A 93 -10.04 31.73 25.98
C GLN A 93 -10.59 33.08 25.52
N SER A 94 -10.98 33.88 26.51
CA SER A 94 -11.37 35.29 26.39
C SER A 94 -10.58 36.01 25.30
N PHE A 95 -11.31 36.69 24.40
CA PHE A 95 -10.76 37.54 23.34
C PHE A 95 -9.56 38.34 23.86
N ASP A 96 -8.36 37.94 23.42
CA ASP A 96 -7.13 38.68 23.63
C ASP A 96 -7.39 40.09 23.08
N ALA A 97 -7.50 41.09 23.98
CA ALA A 97 -8.01 42.42 23.66
C ALA A 97 -7.06 43.24 22.76
N ASN A 98 -5.96 42.64 22.31
CA ASN A 98 -4.98 43.29 21.46
C ASN A 98 -5.45 43.34 20.00
N PRO A 99 -5.89 44.50 19.48
CA PRO A 99 -6.42 44.62 18.13
C PRO A 99 -5.36 44.31 17.05
N ARG A 100 -4.05 44.42 17.37
CA ARG A 100 -2.96 44.09 16.44
C ARG A 100 -2.85 42.59 16.16
N ARG A 101 -3.43 41.76 17.02
CA ARG A 101 -3.49 40.31 16.81
C ARG A 101 -4.77 39.90 16.08
N GLN A 102 -5.75 40.76 15.83
CA GLN A 102 -6.99 40.35 15.15
C GLN A 102 -6.83 40.36 13.62
N VAL A 103 -7.22 39.26 12.98
CA VAL A 103 -7.29 39.09 11.53
C VAL A 103 -8.71 38.69 11.11
N ILE A 104 -9.10 38.98 9.88
CA ILE A 104 -10.35 38.45 9.33
C ILE A 104 -10.09 37.02 8.85
N GLY A 105 -10.91 36.09 9.32
CA GLY A 105 -10.77 34.68 9.02
C GLY A 105 -12.08 33.94 9.15
N PHE A 106 -12.00 32.62 9.04
CA PHE A 106 -13.15 31.76 9.29
C PHE A 106 -13.27 31.45 10.78
N ALA A 107 -14.50 31.32 11.28
CA ALA A 107 -14.74 30.74 12.58
C ALA A 107 -14.10 29.33 12.67
N ALA A 108 -13.69 28.94 13.88
CA ALA A 108 -12.92 27.72 14.13
C ALA A 108 -13.57 26.45 13.52
N ALA A 109 -14.90 26.34 13.59
CA ALA A 109 -15.61 25.19 13.04
C ALA A 109 -16.46 25.60 11.82
N PRO A 110 -16.28 24.97 10.65
CA PRO A 110 -17.31 25.04 9.61
C PRO A 110 -18.59 24.36 10.10
N ARG A 111 -19.73 24.82 9.60
CA ARG A 111 -21.07 24.28 9.91
C ARG A 111 -21.40 23.03 9.11
N SER A 112 -20.79 22.87 7.94
CA SER A 112 -20.94 21.70 7.07
C SER A 112 -19.71 21.56 6.20
N VAL A 113 -19.37 20.32 5.86
CA VAL A 113 -18.32 19.96 4.91
C VAL A 113 -18.86 18.84 4.03
N LEU A 114 -18.73 19.01 2.72
CA LEU A 114 -19.13 18.04 1.70
C LEU A 114 -17.96 17.87 0.72
N VAL A 115 -17.62 16.64 0.38
CA VAL A 115 -16.62 16.37 -0.65
C VAL A 115 -17.29 16.40 -2.02
N LEU A 116 -16.90 17.37 -2.86
CA LEU A 116 -17.39 17.53 -4.22
C LEU A 116 -16.70 16.59 -5.19
N ARG A 117 -15.38 16.44 -5.04
CA ARG A 117 -14.54 15.59 -5.90
C ARG A 117 -13.46 14.97 -5.06
N ARG A 118 -13.33 13.64 -5.16
CA ARG A 118 -12.25 12.90 -4.50
C ARG A 118 -10.95 13.02 -5.31
N HIS A 119 -9.82 13.04 -4.62
CA HIS A 119 -8.53 12.93 -5.29
C HIS A 119 -8.38 11.54 -5.92
N GLU A 120 -8.27 11.47 -7.25
CA GLU A 120 -8.16 10.19 -7.97
C GLU A 120 -6.74 9.60 -7.96
N GLY A 121 -5.71 10.40 -7.66
CA GLY A 121 -4.32 9.98 -7.79
C GLY A 121 -3.97 8.75 -6.94
N SER A 122 -4.47 8.66 -5.71
CA SER A 122 -4.24 7.50 -4.85
C SER A 122 -4.95 6.24 -5.34
N ARG A 123 -6.12 6.39 -5.98
CA ARG A 123 -6.89 5.26 -6.53
C ARG A 123 -6.26 4.73 -7.81
N GLN A 124 -5.74 5.61 -8.66
CA GLN A 124 -5.01 5.23 -9.86
C GLN A 124 -3.69 4.50 -9.53
N GLN A 125 -2.91 5.02 -8.57
CA GLN A 125 -1.70 4.34 -8.09
C GLN A 125 -2.01 2.97 -7.47
N PHE A 126 -3.05 2.88 -6.65
CA PHE A 126 -3.48 1.60 -6.08
C PHE A 126 -3.89 0.60 -7.16
N ASN A 127 -4.67 1.02 -8.16
CA ASN A 127 -5.06 0.16 -9.28
C ASN A 127 -3.84 -0.30 -10.10
N ALA A 128 -2.88 0.59 -10.35
CA ALA A 128 -1.64 0.26 -11.06
C ALA A 128 -0.82 -0.80 -10.29
N LEU A 129 -0.65 -0.62 -8.97
CA LEU A 129 0.04 -1.59 -8.12
C LEU A 129 -0.70 -2.94 -8.05
N GLN A 130 -2.03 -2.93 -8.00
CA GLN A 130 -2.80 -4.18 -8.06
C GLN A 130 -2.61 -4.91 -9.39
N HIS A 131 -2.57 -4.17 -10.50
CA HIS A 131 -2.34 -4.74 -11.82
C HIS A 131 -0.93 -5.33 -11.94
N GLU A 132 0.09 -4.60 -11.48
CA GLU A 132 1.48 -5.07 -11.47
C GLU A 132 1.64 -6.33 -10.61
N LEU A 133 1.03 -6.36 -9.43
CA LEU A 133 1.04 -7.54 -8.55
C LEU A 133 0.36 -8.76 -9.21
N ALA A 134 -0.74 -8.55 -9.93
CA ALA A 134 -1.40 -9.61 -10.69
C ALA A 134 -0.50 -10.16 -11.81
N GLN A 135 0.22 -9.28 -12.52
CA GLN A 135 1.18 -9.68 -13.56
C GLN A 135 2.36 -10.47 -12.99
N CYS A 136 2.93 -10.03 -11.87
CA CYS A 136 4.00 -10.76 -11.18
C CYS A 136 3.55 -12.15 -10.75
N ARG A 137 2.32 -12.30 -10.25
CA ARG A 137 1.77 -13.62 -9.88
C ARG A 137 1.65 -14.56 -11.07
N LEU A 138 1.23 -14.05 -12.22
CA LEU A 138 1.16 -14.85 -13.45
C LEU A 138 2.55 -15.31 -13.89
N HIS A 139 3.53 -14.41 -13.94
CA HIS A 139 4.90 -14.76 -14.31
C HIS A 139 5.53 -15.79 -13.36
N LEU A 140 5.24 -15.68 -12.06
CA LEU A 140 5.74 -16.64 -11.07
C LEU A 140 5.09 -18.02 -11.27
N ALA A 141 3.79 -18.07 -11.55
CA ALA A 141 3.10 -19.32 -11.85
C ALA A 141 3.61 -19.98 -13.14
N GLU A 142 3.90 -19.19 -14.18
CA GLU A 142 4.52 -19.68 -15.43
C GLU A 142 5.92 -20.23 -15.17
N SER A 143 6.77 -19.47 -14.48
CA SER A 143 8.13 -19.91 -14.13
C SER A 143 8.14 -21.19 -13.28
N SER A 144 7.19 -21.35 -12.36
CA SER A 144 7.04 -22.58 -11.58
C SER A 144 6.68 -23.78 -12.46
N ARG A 145 5.77 -23.62 -13.43
CA ARG A 145 5.42 -24.69 -14.37
C ARG A 145 6.60 -25.10 -15.24
N ASP A 146 7.34 -24.13 -15.75
CA ASP A 146 8.55 -24.39 -16.55
C ASP A 146 9.59 -25.16 -15.73
N HIS A 147 9.76 -24.80 -14.45
CA HIS A 147 10.67 -25.50 -13.55
C HIS A 147 10.25 -26.95 -13.30
N GLU A 148 8.96 -27.19 -13.06
CA GLU A 148 8.40 -28.54 -12.92
C GLU A 148 8.61 -29.37 -14.20
N GLN A 149 8.35 -28.78 -15.37
CA GLN A 149 8.52 -29.45 -16.65
C GLN A 149 9.99 -29.81 -16.92
N LEU A 150 10.93 -28.91 -16.63
CA LEU A 150 12.36 -29.18 -16.71
C LEU A 150 12.78 -30.29 -15.73
N GLY A 151 12.21 -30.31 -14.53
CA GLY A 151 12.41 -31.38 -13.55
C GLY A 151 11.99 -32.75 -14.09
N CYS A 152 10.81 -32.83 -14.72
CA CYS A 152 10.35 -34.07 -15.35
C CYS A 152 11.25 -34.52 -16.52
N GLN A 153 11.70 -33.58 -17.37
CA GLN A 153 12.61 -33.88 -18.47
C GLN A 153 13.97 -34.40 -17.99
N TYR A 154 14.51 -33.79 -16.94
CA TYR A 154 15.77 -34.21 -16.34
C TYR A 154 15.67 -35.62 -15.73
N ALA A 155 14.57 -35.92 -15.03
CA ALA A 155 14.31 -37.26 -14.50
C ALA A 155 14.25 -38.32 -15.62
N ALA A 156 13.54 -38.03 -16.72
CA ALA A 156 13.45 -38.93 -17.86
C ALA A 156 14.82 -39.19 -18.53
N LEU A 157 15.66 -38.15 -18.67
CA LEU A 157 17.02 -38.29 -19.20
C LEU A 157 17.90 -39.15 -18.29
N LEU A 158 17.79 -39.00 -16.97
CA LEU A 158 18.51 -39.84 -16.01
C LEU A 158 18.10 -41.32 -16.11
N GLU A 159 16.81 -41.61 -16.23
CA GLU A 159 16.31 -42.97 -16.43
C GLU A 159 16.86 -43.59 -17.73
N CYS A 160 16.80 -42.85 -18.85
CA CYS A 160 17.39 -43.30 -20.11
C CYS A 160 18.90 -43.55 -20.00
N HIS A 161 19.63 -42.66 -19.34
CA HIS A 161 21.07 -42.82 -19.13
C HIS A 161 21.39 -44.07 -18.30
N GLN A 162 20.66 -44.31 -17.21
CA GLN A 162 20.82 -45.53 -16.39
C GLN A 162 20.51 -46.80 -17.19
N ALA A 163 19.44 -46.81 -17.98
CA ALA A 163 19.09 -47.94 -18.84
C ALA A 163 20.20 -48.23 -19.88
N LEU A 164 20.75 -47.19 -20.51
CA LEU A 164 21.87 -47.33 -21.44
C LEU A 164 23.13 -47.85 -20.74
N GLN A 165 23.45 -47.37 -19.54
CA GLN A 165 24.57 -47.89 -18.76
C GLN A 165 24.40 -49.38 -18.43
N GLN A 166 23.20 -49.80 -18.01
CA GLN A 166 22.90 -51.21 -17.75
C GLN A 166 23.07 -52.07 -19.01
N GLN A 167 22.57 -51.61 -20.16
CA GLN A 167 22.77 -52.31 -21.44
C GLN A 167 24.24 -52.43 -21.82
N LEU A 168 25.01 -51.34 -21.68
CA LEU A 168 26.45 -51.37 -21.94
C LEU A 168 27.16 -52.37 -21.02
N THR A 169 26.83 -52.42 -19.72
CA THR A 169 27.42 -53.40 -18.80
C THR A 169 27.10 -54.84 -19.17
N LEU A 170 25.88 -55.12 -19.65
CA LEU A 170 25.48 -56.46 -20.12
C LEU A 170 26.26 -56.89 -21.37
N ILE A 171 26.51 -55.95 -22.29
CA ILE A 171 27.28 -56.23 -23.52
C ILE A 171 28.77 -56.37 -23.23
N SER A 172 29.32 -55.56 -22.32
CA SER A 172 30.74 -55.57 -21.97
C SER A 172 31.11 -56.67 -20.97
N ALA A 173 30.13 -57.36 -20.39
CA ALA A 173 30.40 -58.47 -19.49
C ALA A 173 31.15 -59.58 -20.25
N PRO A 174 32.36 -59.96 -19.82
CA PRO A 174 33.13 -60.98 -20.51
C PRO A 174 32.33 -62.29 -20.49
N ALA A 175 32.18 -62.92 -21.66
CA ALA A 175 31.53 -64.20 -21.78
C ALA A 175 32.12 -65.15 -20.72
N CYS A 176 31.27 -65.61 -19.79
CA CYS A 176 31.65 -66.61 -18.80
C CYS A 176 32.44 -67.70 -19.52
N SER A 177 33.69 -67.87 -19.10
CA SER A 177 34.49 -69.02 -19.47
C SER A 177 33.66 -70.26 -19.15
N TRP A 178 33.27 -70.99 -20.18
CA TRP A 178 32.64 -72.29 -20.04
C TRP A 178 33.70 -73.24 -19.47
N SER A 179 33.85 -73.26 -18.15
CA SER A 179 34.58 -74.31 -17.45
C SER A 179 33.74 -75.58 -17.56
N PHE A 180 34.10 -76.42 -18.53
CA PHE A 180 33.63 -77.79 -18.67
C PHE A 180 33.74 -78.51 -17.31
N PRO A 181 32.67 -79.15 -16.80
CA PRO A 181 32.78 -80.00 -15.63
C PRO A 181 33.62 -81.22 -15.99
N ARG A 182 34.86 -81.27 -15.47
CA ARG A 182 35.70 -82.47 -15.50
C ARG A 182 35.06 -83.48 -14.55
N ALA A 183 34.55 -84.57 -15.11
CA ALA A 183 34.14 -85.74 -14.34
C ALA A 183 35.38 -86.25 -13.59
N ASP A 184 35.36 -86.21 -12.26
CA ASP A 184 36.30 -86.96 -11.45
C ASP A 184 35.59 -87.71 -10.33
N ALA A 185 35.95 -88.97 -10.26
CA ALA A 185 35.26 -89.99 -9.50
C ALA A 185 35.68 -89.98 -8.03
N SER A 186 34.72 -90.27 -7.16
CA SER A 186 34.84 -91.20 -6.03
C SER A 186 36.15 -91.21 -5.23
N ARG A 187 36.15 -90.68 -3.99
CA ARG A 187 36.64 -91.42 -2.82
C ARG A 187 36.26 -90.81 -1.47
N ARG A 188 35.43 -91.59 -0.77
CA ARG A 188 35.33 -91.85 0.69
C ARG A 188 36.29 -91.07 1.63
N SER A 189 35.72 -90.50 2.70
CA SER A 189 35.95 -90.88 4.12
C SER A 189 35.13 -89.93 5.03
N ARG A 190 34.14 -90.39 5.79
CA ARG A 190 34.21 -90.67 7.26
C ARG A 190 35.12 -89.67 8.00
N HIS A 191 34.68 -88.91 9.01
CA HIS A 191 34.02 -89.33 10.24
C HIS A 191 33.48 -88.09 11.00
N GLN A 192 32.41 -88.28 11.79
CA GLN A 192 32.18 -87.84 13.20
C GLN A 192 32.74 -86.45 13.63
N THR A 193 32.05 -85.60 14.40
CA THR A 193 31.23 -85.89 15.58
C THR A 193 30.52 -84.61 16.05
N MET A 194 29.27 -84.79 16.46
CA MET A 194 28.60 -84.29 17.67
C MET A 194 28.83 -82.88 18.28
N ARG A 195 27.66 -82.38 18.69
CA ARG A 195 27.30 -81.68 19.95
C ARG A 195 27.49 -80.16 19.93
N SER A 196 26.37 -79.42 19.98
CA SER A 196 25.65 -78.99 21.21
C SER A 196 26.45 -77.89 21.91
N ARG A 197 25.89 -76.72 22.22
CA ARG A 197 24.53 -76.35 22.59
C ARG A 197 24.37 -74.85 22.37
#